data_AF-A0A0R2CG21-F1
#
_entry.id   AF-A0A0R2CG21-F1
#
_cell.length_a   1.000
_cell.length_b   1.000
_cell.length_c   1.000
_cell.angle_alpha   90.00
_cell.angle_beta   90.00
_cell.angle_gamma   90.00
#
_symmetry.space_group_name_H-M   'P 1'
#
loop_
_entity.id
_entity.type
_entity.pdbx_description
1 polymer ?
#
loop_
_entity_poly.entity_id
_entity_poly.type
_entity_poly.pdbx_seq_one_letter_code
_entity_poly.pdbx_strand_id
1 'polypeptide(L)'
;MSKSRLEAFSDGVFAIIITIMVLELKTPETASWNELIKSSFYETIFSYILSYLFVASFWISHHMIISPIKKVDRTLLWTNIALLLPISLLPLVTNWQGENIDSVAPSVCYLAIYTLSVLGLYTLGRVALKRVPDDKKQECYTENKPRFWVVLFGLIALLITFFIPFVATLSVLGILIFWLINSSK
;
A
#
# COMPACT_ATOMS: atom_id res chain seq x y z
N MET A 1 1.36 25.15 -8.40
CA MET A 1 1.49 23.87 -9.13
C MET A 1 0.09 23.41 -9.52
N SER A 2 -0.13 22.88 -10.72
CA SER A 2 -1.46 22.37 -11.11
C SER A 2 -1.73 21.03 -10.43
N LYS A 3 -3.02 20.71 -10.24
CA LYS A 3 -3.47 19.39 -9.82
C LYS A 3 -2.96 18.28 -10.75
N SER A 4 -3.03 18.51 -12.05
CA SER A 4 -2.54 17.57 -13.07
C SER A 4 -1.07 17.21 -12.91
N ARG A 5 -0.21 18.14 -12.47
CA ARG A 5 1.21 17.84 -12.22
C ARG A 5 1.43 17.00 -10.97
N LEU A 6 0.57 17.13 -9.95
CA LEU A 6 0.62 16.29 -8.76
C LEU A 6 0.20 14.86 -9.10
N GLU A 7 -0.89 14.71 -9.85
CA GLU A 7 -1.40 13.43 -10.33
C GLU A 7 -0.36 12.74 -11.21
N ALA A 8 0.13 13.40 -12.26
CA ALA A 8 1.12 12.82 -13.16
C ALA A 8 2.43 12.38 -12.45
N PHE A 9 2.89 13.15 -11.45
CA PHE A 9 4.04 12.73 -10.65
C PHE A 9 3.75 11.48 -9.83
N SER A 10 2.58 11.42 -9.19
CA SER A 10 2.19 10.29 -8.34
C SER A 10 1.95 9.03 -9.19
N ASP A 11 1.26 9.17 -10.33
CA ASP A 11 1.01 8.09 -11.30
C ASP A 11 2.32 7.49 -11.81
N GLY A 12 3.30 8.35 -12.14
CA GLY A 12 4.63 7.91 -12.53
C GLY A 12 5.33 7.09 -11.44
N VAL A 13 5.24 7.53 -10.17
CA VAL A 13 5.80 6.79 -9.04
C VAL A 13 5.11 5.44 -8.84
N PHE A 14 3.77 5.38 -8.87
CA PHE A 14 3.04 4.12 -8.75
C PHE A 14 3.35 3.15 -9.89
N ALA A 15 3.42 3.63 -11.14
CA ALA A 15 3.79 2.82 -12.29
C ALA A 15 5.20 2.23 -12.16
N ILE A 16 6.18 3.05 -11.76
CA ILE A 16 7.56 2.59 -11.53
C ILE A 16 7.60 1.52 -10.44
N ILE A 17 6.90 1.72 -9.32
CA ILE A 17 6.86 0.75 -8.22
C ILE A 17 6.33 -0.61 -8.68
N ILE A 18 5.21 -0.62 -9.40
CA ILE A 18 4.64 -1.84 -9.97
C ILE A 18 5.64 -2.54 -10.91
N THR A 19 6.34 -1.78 -11.75
CA THR A 19 7.36 -2.37 -12.65
C THR A 19 8.57 -2.91 -11.92
N ILE A 20 9.06 -2.24 -10.87
CA ILE A 20 10.20 -2.73 -10.08
C ILE A 20 9.81 -4.04 -9.37
N MET A 21 8.59 -4.12 -8.82
CA MET A 21 8.13 -5.32 -8.12
C MET A 21 8.18 -6.58 -8.98
N VAL A 22 7.84 -6.50 -10.27
CA VAL A 22 7.91 -7.67 -11.16
C VAL A 22 9.36 -7.99 -11.56
N LEU A 23 10.23 -6.98 -11.66
CA LEU A 23 11.65 -7.18 -11.98
C LEU A 23 12.44 -7.85 -10.85
N GLU A 24 11.98 -7.72 -9.61
CA GLU A 24 12.55 -8.39 -8.44
C GLU A 24 12.20 -9.89 -8.36
N LEU A 25 11.25 -10.37 -9.17
CA LEU A 25 10.89 -11.79 -9.22
C LEU A 25 11.99 -12.60 -9.88
N LYS A 26 12.54 -13.57 -9.14
CA LYS A 26 13.53 -14.51 -9.65
C LYS A 26 12.85 -15.69 -10.35
N THR A 27 13.41 -16.12 -11.47
CA THR A 27 13.01 -17.36 -12.11
C THR A 27 13.43 -18.56 -11.25
N PRO A 28 12.71 -19.69 -11.33
CA PRO A 28 13.15 -20.90 -10.66
C PRO A 28 14.55 -21.35 -11.09
N GLU A 29 15.27 -22.04 -10.20
CA GLU A 29 16.67 -22.44 -10.42
C GLU A 29 16.82 -23.47 -11.55
N THR A 30 15.79 -24.29 -11.78
CA THR A 30 15.81 -25.33 -12.81
C THR A 30 14.57 -25.25 -13.71
N ALA A 31 14.68 -25.78 -14.94
CA ALA A 31 13.58 -25.84 -15.90
C ALA A 31 12.61 -27.01 -15.63
N SER A 32 12.12 -27.13 -14.39
CA SER A 32 11.23 -28.21 -13.95
C SER A 32 9.90 -27.69 -13.43
N TRP A 33 8.80 -28.34 -13.81
CA TRP A 33 7.47 -28.05 -13.26
C TRP A 33 7.41 -28.19 -11.74
N ASN A 34 8.23 -29.06 -11.15
CA ASN A 34 8.30 -29.25 -9.71
C ASN A 34 8.82 -28.01 -8.96
N GLU A 35 9.54 -27.12 -9.63
CA GLU A 35 9.98 -25.87 -9.00
C GLU A 35 8.82 -24.92 -8.69
N LEU A 36 7.76 -24.96 -9.50
CA LEU A 36 6.62 -24.05 -9.33
C LEU A 36 5.80 -24.35 -8.06
N ILE A 37 5.90 -25.58 -7.54
CA ILE A 37 5.19 -26.03 -6.33
C ILE A 37 6.07 -25.95 -5.08
N LYS A 38 7.34 -25.53 -5.19
CA LYS A 38 8.19 -25.30 -4.02
C LYS A 38 7.69 -24.09 -3.23
N SER A 39 7.77 -24.20 -1.91
CA SER A 39 7.38 -23.13 -0.98
C SER A 39 8.01 -21.79 -1.30
N SER A 40 9.33 -21.79 -1.50
CA SER A 40 10.07 -20.56 -1.83
C SER A 40 9.52 -19.82 -3.05
N PHE A 41 9.09 -20.55 -4.09
CA PHE A 41 8.59 -19.92 -5.31
C PHE A 41 7.15 -19.42 -5.15
N TYR A 42 6.22 -20.27 -4.67
CA TYR A 42 4.83 -19.83 -4.55
C TYR A 42 4.65 -18.75 -3.47
N GLU A 43 5.46 -18.73 -2.41
CA GLU A 43 5.42 -17.69 -1.37
C GLU A 43 5.91 -16.33 -1.89
N THR A 44 6.94 -16.34 -2.74
CA THR A 44 7.43 -15.15 -3.44
C THR A 44 6.37 -14.61 -4.39
N ILE A 45 5.78 -15.47 -5.22
CA ILE A 45 4.70 -15.08 -6.14
C ILE A 45 3.47 -14.60 -5.36
N PHE A 46 3.09 -15.26 -4.27
CA PHE A 46 1.96 -14.86 -3.43
C PHE A 46 2.19 -13.48 -2.81
N SER A 47 3.35 -13.24 -2.22
CA SER A 47 3.72 -11.93 -1.64
C SER A 47 3.73 -10.84 -2.70
N TYR A 48 4.22 -11.14 -3.90
CA TYR A 48 4.15 -10.24 -5.06
C TYR A 48 2.71 -9.91 -5.47
N ILE A 49 1.84 -10.90 -5.69
CA ILE A 49 0.45 -10.66 -6.11
C ILE A 49 -0.29 -9.85 -5.04
N LEU A 50 -0.16 -10.24 -3.78
CA LEU A 50 -0.75 -9.53 -2.65
C LEU A 50 -0.32 -8.06 -2.66
N SER A 51 0.97 -7.82 -2.85
CA SER A 51 1.52 -6.47 -2.84
C SER A 51 1.14 -5.66 -4.07
N TYR A 52 1.09 -6.28 -5.24
CA TYR A 52 0.67 -5.65 -6.49
C TYR A 52 -0.76 -5.11 -6.34
N LEU A 53 -1.68 -5.96 -5.86
CA LEU A 53 -3.08 -5.59 -5.64
C LEU A 53 -3.19 -4.47 -4.60
N PHE A 54 -2.33 -4.49 -3.59
CA PHE A 54 -2.29 -3.44 -2.59
C PHE A 54 -1.79 -2.10 -3.15
N VAL A 55 -0.71 -2.09 -3.93
CA VAL A 55 -0.21 -0.88 -4.60
C VAL A 55 -1.26 -0.32 -5.55
N ALA A 56 -1.94 -1.17 -6.32
CA ALA A 56 -3.05 -0.75 -7.17
C ALA A 56 -4.19 -0.12 -6.35
N SER A 57 -4.54 -0.70 -5.20
CA SER A 57 -5.56 -0.15 -4.30
C SER A 57 -5.15 1.22 -3.69
N PHE A 58 -3.84 1.43 -3.43
CA PHE A 58 -3.29 2.72 -3.01
C PHE A 58 -3.40 3.76 -4.10
N TRP A 59 -3.08 3.41 -5.35
CA TRP A 59 -3.21 4.30 -6.48
C TRP A 59 -4.68 4.73 -6.69
N ILE A 60 -5.63 3.79 -6.65
CA ILE A 60 -7.07 4.11 -6.71
C ILE A 60 -7.47 5.05 -5.57
N SER A 61 -7.07 4.73 -4.34
CA SER A 61 -7.37 5.55 -3.17
C SER A 61 -6.77 6.94 -3.23
N HIS A 62 -5.56 7.07 -3.77
CA HIS A 62 -4.90 8.34 -4.01
C HIS A 62 -5.69 9.17 -5.03
N HIS A 63 -6.08 8.56 -6.16
CA HIS A 63 -6.89 9.21 -7.17
C HIS A 63 -8.22 9.73 -6.60
N MET A 64 -8.92 8.92 -5.80
CA MET A 64 -10.17 9.32 -5.12
C MET A 64 -9.99 10.50 -4.17
N ILE A 65 -8.88 10.55 -3.42
CA ILE A 65 -8.58 11.69 -2.53
C ILE A 65 -8.30 12.97 -3.32
N ILE A 66 -7.55 12.88 -4.42
CA ILE A 66 -7.07 14.04 -5.17
C ILE A 66 -8.14 14.56 -6.15
N SER A 67 -8.99 13.69 -6.69
CA SER A 67 -10.03 14.02 -7.67
C SER A 67 -10.92 15.23 -7.30
N PRO A 68 -11.48 15.34 -6.08
CA PRO A 68 -12.34 16.47 -5.71
C PRO A 68 -11.59 17.76 -5.35
N ILE A 69 -10.25 17.75 -5.30
CA ILE A 69 -9.46 18.92 -4.86
C ILE A 69 -9.47 20.03 -5.93
N LYS A 70 -9.78 21.27 -5.54
CA LYS A 70 -9.76 22.43 -6.45
C LYS A 70 -8.43 23.18 -6.51
N LYS A 71 -7.66 23.18 -5.41
CA LYS A 71 -6.40 23.93 -5.30
C LYS A 71 -5.33 23.08 -4.63
N VAL A 72 -4.13 23.11 -5.22
CA VAL A 72 -2.93 22.47 -4.68
C VAL A 72 -2.04 23.52 -4.03
N ASP A 73 -1.64 23.27 -2.80
CA ASP A 73 -0.67 24.10 -2.07
C ASP A 73 0.50 23.28 -1.53
N ARG A 74 1.44 23.97 -0.89
CA ARG A 74 2.67 23.39 -0.38
C ARG A 74 2.43 22.29 0.65
N THR A 75 1.43 22.43 1.53
CA THR A 75 1.13 21.41 2.54
C THR A 75 0.66 20.12 1.87
N LEU A 76 -0.28 20.21 0.91
CA LEU A 76 -0.76 19.04 0.19
C LEU A 76 0.38 18.34 -0.57
N LEU A 77 1.28 19.11 -1.19
CA LEU A 77 2.44 18.57 -1.91
C LEU A 77 3.40 17.80 -1.01
N TRP A 78 3.79 18.38 0.14
CA TRP A 78 4.68 17.67 1.06
C TRP A 78 4.02 16.46 1.70
N THR A 79 2.72 16.52 2.01
CA THR A 79 1.96 15.35 2.47
C THR A 79 1.91 14.25 1.41
N ASN A 80 1.75 14.61 0.13
CA ASN A 80 1.80 13.67 -0.98
C ASN A 80 3.18 13.00 -1.09
N ILE A 81 4.26 13.77 -1.03
CA ILE A 81 5.63 13.23 -1.06
C ILE A 81 5.88 12.31 0.14
N ALA A 82 5.43 12.70 1.33
CA ALA A 82 5.55 11.89 2.53
C ALA A 82 4.76 10.57 2.46
N LEU A 83 3.62 10.55 1.77
CA LEU A 83 2.88 9.32 1.45
C LEU A 83 3.67 8.42 0.48
N LEU A 84 4.25 9.00 -0.58
CA LEU A 84 4.94 8.22 -1.60
C LEU A 84 6.23 7.56 -1.08
N LEU A 85 6.85 8.12 -0.03
CA LEU A 85 8.06 7.57 0.57
C LEU A 85 7.91 6.12 1.06
N PRO A 86 7.01 5.76 1.99
CA PRO A 86 6.85 4.36 2.40
C PRO A 86 6.36 3.47 1.24
N ILE A 87 5.52 3.98 0.34
CA ILE A 87 5.07 3.20 -0.83
C ILE A 87 6.25 2.84 -1.73
N SER A 88 7.23 3.74 -1.90
CA SER A 88 8.45 3.47 -2.69
C SER A 88 9.32 2.35 -2.14
N LEU A 89 9.16 1.98 -0.87
CA LEU A 89 9.87 0.87 -0.22
C LEU A 89 9.14 -0.47 -0.37
N LEU A 90 7.93 -0.49 -0.93
CA LEU A 90 7.15 -1.72 -1.12
C LEU A 90 7.87 -2.79 -1.95
N PRO A 91 8.59 -2.49 -3.05
CA PRO A 91 9.30 -3.52 -3.78
C PRO A 91 10.31 -4.29 -2.92
N LEU A 92 11.09 -3.56 -2.11
CA LEU A 92 12.08 -4.13 -1.20
C LEU A 92 11.43 -5.06 -0.18
N VAL A 93 10.43 -4.58 0.57
CA VAL A 93 9.82 -5.39 1.64
C VAL A 93 8.98 -6.53 1.10
N THR A 94 8.41 -6.39 -0.11
CA THR A 94 7.66 -7.47 -0.77
C THR A 94 8.58 -8.62 -1.14
N ASN A 95 9.71 -8.33 -1.78
CA ASN A 95 10.67 -9.36 -2.16
C ASN A 95 11.24 -10.03 -0.90
N TRP A 96 11.65 -9.24 0.09
CA TRP A 96 12.21 -9.78 1.32
C TRP A 96 11.23 -10.66 2.10
N GLN A 97 9.95 -10.28 2.15
CA GLN A 97 8.88 -11.08 2.75
C GLN A 97 8.62 -12.37 1.96
N GLY A 98 8.59 -12.30 0.63
CA GLY A 98 8.33 -13.45 -0.23
C GLY A 98 9.37 -14.55 -0.09
N GLU A 99 10.64 -14.18 0.08
CA GLU A 99 11.73 -15.12 0.30
C GLU A 99 11.81 -15.65 1.75
N ASN A 100 11.16 -14.99 2.71
CA ASN A 100 11.37 -15.24 4.15
C ASN A 100 10.07 -15.07 4.97
N ILE A 101 8.97 -15.66 4.52
CA ILE A 101 7.63 -15.42 5.08
C ILE A 101 7.51 -15.78 6.57
N ASP A 102 8.32 -16.74 7.02
CA ASP A 102 8.39 -17.24 8.40
C ASP A 102 9.29 -16.43 9.32
N SER A 103 10.02 -15.44 8.78
CA SER A 103 11.00 -14.66 9.53
C SER A 103 10.39 -13.39 10.11
N VAL A 104 10.79 -13.08 11.35
CA VAL A 104 10.28 -11.91 12.10
C VAL A 104 10.64 -10.60 11.41
N ALA A 105 11.92 -10.38 11.07
CA ALA A 105 12.37 -9.10 10.54
C ALA A 105 11.69 -8.69 9.21
N PRO A 106 11.63 -9.57 8.19
CA PRO A 106 10.86 -9.31 6.97
C PRO A 106 9.39 -9.01 7.26
N SER A 107 8.74 -9.83 8.10
CA SER A 107 7.31 -9.70 8.40
C SER A 107 6.98 -8.38 9.11
N VAL A 108 7.83 -7.98 10.07
CA VAL A 108 7.69 -6.70 10.78
C VAL A 108 7.90 -5.53 9.81
N CYS A 109 8.96 -5.56 8.99
CA CYS A 109 9.23 -4.50 8.01
C CYS A 109 8.11 -4.39 6.97
N TYR A 110 7.62 -5.54 6.47
CA TYR A 110 6.51 -5.63 5.54
C TYR A 110 5.26 -4.97 6.13
N LEU A 111 4.75 -5.44 7.27
CA LEU A 111 3.55 -4.87 7.87
C LEU A 111 3.73 -3.40 8.30
N ALA A 112 4.92 -3.00 8.75
CA ALA A 112 5.22 -1.62 9.13
C ALA A 112 5.11 -0.67 7.92
N ILE A 113 5.72 -1.01 6.78
CA ILE A 113 5.66 -0.18 5.57
C ILE A 113 4.23 -0.07 5.03
N TYR A 114 3.46 -1.16 5.08
CA TYR A 114 2.04 -1.15 4.72
C TYR A 114 1.24 -0.22 5.64
N THR A 115 1.43 -0.35 6.95
CA THR A 115 0.75 0.47 7.96
C THR A 115 1.10 1.95 7.81
N LEU A 116 2.38 2.27 7.59
CA LEU A 116 2.85 3.64 7.35
C LEU A 116 2.25 4.22 6.06
N SER A 117 2.09 3.41 5.02
CA SER A 117 1.49 3.86 3.77
C SER A 117 -0.01 4.14 3.91
N VAL A 118 -0.75 3.31 4.67
CA VAL A 118 -2.16 3.60 5.02
C VAL A 118 -2.26 4.86 5.87
N LEU A 119 -1.35 5.06 6.83
CA LEU A 119 -1.25 6.30 7.61
C LEU A 119 -0.98 7.52 6.73
N GLY A 120 -0.12 7.37 5.72
CA GLY A 120 0.10 8.37 4.69
C GLY A 120 -1.19 8.75 3.96
N LEU A 121 -1.97 7.76 3.52
CA LEU A 121 -3.24 7.99 2.81
C LEU A 121 -4.28 8.65 3.73
N TYR A 122 -4.36 8.20 4.98
CA TYR A 122 -5.23 8.83 5.98
C TYR A 122 -4.87 10.30 6.18
N THR A 123 -3.59 10.60 6.36
CA THR A 123 -3.07 11.96 6.53
C THR A 123 -3.32 12.82 5.28
N LEU A 124 -3.05 12.28 4.09
CA LEU A 124 -3.33 12.95 2.82
C LEU A 124 -4.81 13.29 2.69
N GLY A 125 -5.71 12.34 2.98
CA GLY A 125 -7.15 12.55 2.97
C GLY A 125 -7.57 13.64 3.97
N ARG A 126 -7.04 13.62 5.20
CA ARG A 126 -7.31 14.66 6.22
C ARG A 126 -6.87 16.05 5.78
N VAL A 127 -5.71 16.17 5.14
CA VAL A 127 -5.21 17.43 4.59
C VAL A 127 -6.06 17.86 3.38
N ALA A 128 -6.41 16.93 2.50
CA ALA A 128 -7.22 17.17 1.31
C ALA A 128 -8.62 17.71 1.65
N LEU A 129 -9.25 17.26 2.73
CA LEU A 129 -10.59 17.72 3.17
C LEU A 129 -10.72 19.24 3.31
N LYS A 130 -9.65 19.97 3.59
CA LYS A 130 -9.67 21.44 3.65
C LYS A 130 -9.75 22.12 2.27
N ARG A 131 -9.59 21.35 1.19
CA ARG A 131 -9.49 21.79 -0.22
C ARG A 131 -10.56 21.16 -1.11
N VAL A 132 -11.40 20.33 -0.52
CA VAL A 132 -12.58 19.71 -1.15
C VAL A 132 -13.78 20.65 -1.02
N PRO A 133 -14.61 20.80 -2.06
CA PRO A 133 -15.88 21.53 -2.00
C PRO A 133 -16.81 21.04 -0.89
N ASP A 134 -17.58 21.94 -0.27
CA ASP A 134 -18.42 21.57 0.89
C ASP A 134 -19.48 20.51 0.58
N ASP A 135 -19.98 20.46 -0.66
CA ASP A 135 -20.92 19.44 -1.14
C ASP A 135 -20.34 18.02 -1.15
N LYS A 136 -19.03 17.87 -1.34
CA LYS A 136 -18.33 16.56 -1.38
C LYS A 136 -17.58 16.22 -0.09
N LYS A 137 -17.46 17.19 0.82
CA LYS A 137 -16.58 17.07 1.99
C LYS A 137 -17.00 15.94 2.94
N GLN A 138 -18.31 15.73 3.11
CA GLN A 138 -18.83 14.68 3.99
C GLN A 138 -18.61 13.27 3.42
N GLU A 139 -18.75 13.11 2.11
CA GLU A 139 -18.46 11.87 1.38
C GLU A 139 -16.97 11.51 1.53
N CYS A 140 -16.07 12.43 1.17
CA CYS A 140 -14.62 12.22 1.30
C CYS A 140 -14.19 11.96 2.76
N TYR A 141 -14.86 12.57 3.74
CA TYR A 141 -14.58 12.30 5.15
C TYR A 141 -14.98 10.87 5.53
N THR A 142 -16.14 10.42 5.07
CA THR A 142 -16.67 9.09 5.34
C THR A 142 -15.81 8.00 4.70
N GLU A 143 -15.31 8.24 3.49
CA GLU A 143 -14.35 7.35 2.82
C GLU A 143 -12.98 7.29 3.52
N ASN A 144 -12.51 8.42 4.05
CA ASN A 144 -11.19 8.47 4.70
C ASN A 144 -11.21 7.94 6.14
N LYS A 145 -12.37 7.98 6.83
CA LYS A 145 -12.51 7.61 8.24
C LYS A 145 -12.08 6.16 8.56
N PRO A 146 -12.43 5.12 7.77
CA PRO A 146 -12.01 3.75 8.03
C PRO A 146 -10.49 3.54 8.08
N ARG A 147 -9.72 4.34 7.32
CA ARG A 147 -8.25 4.22 7.28
C ARG A 147 -7.61 4.42 8.65
N PHE A 148 -8.21 5.23 9.52
CA PHE A 148 -7.75 5.39 10.90
C PHE A 148 -7.80 4.06 11.68
N TRP A 149 -8.91 3.33 11.58
CA TRP A 149 -9.06 2.03 12.24
C TRP A 149 -8.13 0.98 11.65
N VAL A 150 -7.89 1.02 10.33
CA VAL A 150 -6.91 0.15 9.67
C VAL A 150 -5.50 0.41 10.19
N VAL A 151 -5.11 1.68 10.40
CA VAL A 151 -3.81 2.01 11.01
C VAL A 151 -3.71 1.46 12.42
N LEU A 152 -4.74 1.66 13.26
CA LEU A 152 -4.74 1.13 14.62
C LEU A 152 -4.63 -0.40 14.64
N PHE A 153 -5.38 -1.07 13.77
CA PHE A 153 -5.28 -2.51 13.58
C PHE A 153 -3.86 -2.93 13.15
N GLY A 154 -3.27 -2.24 12.16
CA GLY A 154 -1.91 -2.51 11.70
C GLY A 154 -0.86 -2.34 12.79
N LEU A 155 -0.96 -1.31 13.63
CA LEU A 155 -0.06 -1.11 14.77
C LEU A 155 -0.18 -2.22 15.82
N ILE A 156 -1.40 -2.69 16.11
CA ILE A 156 -1.61 -3.81 17.04
C ILE A 156 -1.06 -5.11 16.43
N ALA A 157 -1.38 -5.40 15.16
CA ALA A 157 -0.88 -6.56 14.44
C ALA A 157 0.65 -6.57 14.34
N LEU A 158 1.28 -5.40 14.23
CA LEU A 158 2.73 -5.25 14.21
C LEU A 158 3.38 -5.75 15.50
N LEU A 159 2.78 -5.47 16.66
CA LEU A 159 3.26 -5.98 17.95
C LEU A 159 3.15 -7.50 18.03
N ILE A 160 2.07 -8.08 17.49
CA ILE A 160 1.86 -9.53 17.47
C ILE A 160 2.84 -10.21 16.50
N THR A 161 3.21 -9.55 15.40
CA THR A 161 4.11 -10.06 14.37
C THR A 161 5.51 -10.40 14.92
N PHE A 162 5.96 -9.74 15.98
CA PHE A 162 7.21 -10.09 16.67
C PHE A 162 7.23 -11.50 17.25
N PHE A 163 6.06 -12.07 17.55
CA PHE A 163 5.89 -13.41 18.10
C PHE A 163 5.39 -14.41 17.05
N ILE A 164 4.59 -13.94 16.09
CA ILE A 164 3.96 -14.79 15.07
C ILE A 164 4.10 -14.11 13.69
N PRO A 165 5.17 -14.38 12.94
CA PRO A 165 5.48 -13.70 11.66
C PRO A 165 4.35 -13.72 10.63
N PHE A 166 3.64 -14.86 10.50
CA PHE A 166 2.49 -15.01 9.59
C PHE A 166 1.36 -13.99 9.80
N VAL A 167 1.26 -13.37 10.98
CA VAL A 167 0.27 -12.32 11.26
C VAL A 167 0.45 -11.13 10.32
N ALA A 168 1.67 -10.82 9.88
CA ALA A 168 1.92 -9.76 8.91
C ALA A 168 1.17 -10.01 7.60
N THR A 169 1.40 -11.16 6.98
CA THR A 169 0.81 -11.55 5.71
C THR A 169 -0.72 -11.63 5.80
N LEU A 170 -1.25 -12.25 6.86
CA LEU A 170 -2.69 -12.35 7.08
C LEU A 170 -3.34 -10.98 7.30
N SER A 171 -2.67 -10.08 8.01
CA SER A 171 -3.15 -8.72 8.23
C SER A 171 -3.21 -7.94 6.93
N VAL A 172 -2.15 -8.00 6.10
CA VAL A 172 -2.13 -7.34 4.79
C VAL A 172 -3.22 -7.89 3.88
N LEU A 173 -3.41 -9.21 3.84
CA LEU A 173 -4.50 -9.85 3.09
C LEU A 173 -5.88 -9.39 3.58
N GLY A 174 -6.10 -9.36 4.90
CA GLY A 174 -7.35 -8.89 5.48
C GLY A 174 -7.65 -7.43 5.16
N ILE A 175 -6.62 -6.56 5.21
CA ILE A 175 -6.74 -5.15 4.82
C ILE A 175 -7.07 -5.02 3.34
N LEU A 176 -6.43 -5.81 2.46
CA LEU A 176 -6.72 -5.81 1.03
C LEU A 176 -8.18 -6.19 0.75
N ILE A 177 -8.65 -7.30 1.35
CA ILE A 177 -10.02 -7.77 1.20
C ILE A 177 -11.01 -6.71 1.68
N PHE A 178 -10.76 -6.13 2.87
CA PHE A 178 -11.57 -5.02 3.39
C PHE A 178 -11.66 -3.88 2.39
N TRP A 179 -10.55 -3.55 1.72
CA TRP A 179 -10.53 -2.45 0.77
C TRP A 179 -11.29 -2.75 -0.50
N LEU A 180 -11.09 -3.94 -1.10
CA LEU A 180 -11.77 -4.36 -2.32
C LEU A 180 -13.29 -4.37 -2.15
N ILE A 181 -13.77 -4.81 -0.98
CA ILE A 181 -15.20 -4.81 -0.64
C ILE A 181 -15.74 -3.39 -0.49
N ASN A 182 -14.95 -2.46 0.06
CA ASN A 182 -15.40 -1.08 0.29
C ASN A 182 -15.18 -0.16 -0.92
N SER A 183 -14.32 -0.52 -1.87
CA SER A 183 -14.08 0.26 -3.10
C SER A 183 -15.17 0.08 -4.16
N SER A 184 -16.06 -0.91 -4.03
CA SER A 184 -17.11 -1.21 -4.99
C SER A 184 -18.44 -0.50 -4.73
N LYS A 185 -18.44 0.53 -3.87
CA LYS A 185 -19.61 1.36 -3.54
C LYS A 185 -19.35 2.78 -3.98
#